data_AF-A0A517XUM9-F1
#
_entry.id   AF-A0A517XUM9-F1
#
_cell.length_a   1.000
_cell.length_b   1.000
_cell.length_c   1.000
_cell.angle_alpha   90.00
_cell.angle_beta   90.00
_cell.angle_gamma   90.00
#
_symmetry.space_group_name_H-M   'P 1'
#
loop_
_entity.id
_entity.type
_entity.pdbx_description
1 polymer ?
#
loop_
_entity_poly.entity_id
_entity_poly.type
_entity_poly.pdbx_seq_one_letter_code
_entity_poly.pdbx_strand_id
1 'polypeptide(L)'
;MAHTSGRFAPRHPPESPRMIGSRNGPSSPVRRELPLELRWDHHRRPLPVRWVIPKGRRSRVAPSAPPPTAGPLDFCALMRRLCDDITGRCEVLRHVRMPAVLLSFTPCRNRSRYGLQARVTPLRFRDGRLTRRHGPVEYQVQRFVVDGTEMLYLLTFCLPRFLDQPFEEKLVTVFHELYHMSPAFDGDLRRHPGRYAVHSHSKACYDERMAGLAKEYVADHPEPDLFEFLRPGYQDLWDRHGGITGAVVPRPKLLPVGWATPRLAARSRT
;
A
#
# COMPACT_ATOMS: atom_id res chain seq x y z
N MET A 1 -39.93 -50.32 6.27
CA MET A 1 -40.51 -49.17 7.01
C MET A 1 -39.73 -48.99 8.28
N ALA A 2 -39.17 -47.79 8.49
CA ALA A 2 -38.75 -47.15 9.76
C ALA A 2 -37.84 -47.97 10.74
N HIS A 3 -36.82 -47.46 11.44
CA HIS A 3 -36.33 -46.15 11.82
C HIS A 3 -34.85 -46.33 12.18
N THR A 4 -33.97 -45.41 11.82
CA THR A 4 -32.73 -45.19 12.59
C THR A 4 -32.44 -43.71 12.69
N SER A 5 -32.58 -43.21 13.90
CA SER A 5 -32.44 -41.82 14.32
C SER A 5 -30.96 -41.46 14.48
N GLY A 6 -30.42 -40.65 13.56
CA GLY A 6 -29.09 -40.06 13.68
C GLY A 6 -29.17 -38.60 14.11
N ARG A 7 -28.84 -38.31 15.38
CA ARG A 7 -28.72 -36.94 15.92
C ARG A 7 -27.55 -36.22 15.24
N PHE A 8 -27.83 -35.19 14.43
CA PHE A 8 -26.83 -34.23 13.95
C PHE A 8 -26.69 -33.11 15.00
N ALA A 9 -25.53 -33.04 15.64
CA ALA A 9 -25.14 -31.92 16.48
C ALA A 9 -24.79 -30.69 15.59
N PRO A 10 -25.11 -29.45 16.01
CA PRO A 10 -24.77 -28.25 15.26
C PRO A 10 -23.25 -27.98 15.32
N ARG A 11 -22.61 -27.91 14.15
CA ARG A 11 -21.21 -27.49 14.02
C ARG A 11 -21.10 -25.99 14.26
N HIS A 12 -20.32 -25.61 15.27
CA HIS A 12 -19.92 -24.23 15.53
C HIS A 12 -19.14 -23.65 14.32
N PRO A 13 -19.31 -22.34 14.03
CA PRO A 13 -18.54 -21.67 12.97
C PRO A 13 -17.07 -21.47 13.40
N PRO A 14 -16.11 -21.49 12.45
CA PRO A 14 -14.70 -21.32 12.76
C PRO A 14 -14.37 -19.90 13.23
N GLU A 15 -13.55 -19.83 14.29
CA GLU A 15 -12.98 -18.62 14.88
C GLU A 15 -12.24 -17.76 13.84
N SER A 16 -12.34 -16.44 14.03
CA SER A 16 -11.57 -15.44 13.29
C SER A 16 -10.05 -15.61 13.49
N PRO A 17 -9.20 -15.24 12.53
CA PRO A 17 -7.76 -15.49 12.61
C PRO A 17 -7.13 -14.74 13.79
N ARG A 18 -6.71 -15.51 14.80
CA ARG A 18 -5.88 -15.05 15.92
C ARG A 18 -4.49 -14.71 15.39
N MET A 19 -4.11 -13.43 15.45
CA MET A 19 -2.72 -13.00 15.24
C MET A 19 -1.91 -13.41 16.48
N ILE A 20 -1.01 -14.39 16.29
CA ILE A 20 -0.12 -14.93 17.33
C ILE A 20 0.79 -13.83 17.86
N GLY A 21 0.59 -13.46 19.13
CA GLY A 21 1.54 -12.68 19.90
C GLY A 21 2.75 -13.54 20.24
N SER A 22 3.91 -13.19 19.69
CA SER A 22 5.18 -13.78 20.11
C SER A 22 5.50 -13.32 21.53
N ARG A 23 5.39 -14.25 22.50
CA ARG A 23 6.04 -14.14 23.81
C ARG A 23 7.52 -14.47 23.60
N ASN A 24 8.42 -13.55 23.95
CA ASN A 24 9.81 -13.87 24.25
C ASN A 24 10.27 -12.98 25.42
N GLY A 25 10.88 -13.65 26.40
CA GLY A 25 11.41 -13.12 27.65
C GLY A 25 12.69 -12.27 27.51
N PRO A 26 13.39 -11.98 28.62
CA PRO A 26 13.92 -10.66 28.89
C PRO A 26 15.37 -10.48 28.43
N SER A 27 15.53 -9.66 27.40
CA SER A 27 16.70 -8.80 27.23
C SER A 27 16.21 -7.56 26.49
N SER A 28 15.86 -6.50 27.23
CA SER A 28 15.36 -5.26 26.63
C SER A 28 16.54 -4.39 26.19
N PRO A 29 16.86 -4.31 24.88
CA PRO A 29 17.45 -3.08 24.38
C PRO A 29 16.40 -1.99 24.59
N VAL A 30 16.83 -0.80 25.02
CA VAL A 30 15.96 0.39 25.15
C VAL A 30 15.09 0.48 23.90
N ARG A 31 13.80 0.13 24.01
CA ARG A 31 12.85 0.28 22.90
C ARG A 31 12.75 1.78 22.64
N ARG A 32 13.47 2.28 21.63
CA ARG A 32 13.30 3.65 21.14
C ARG A 32 11.82 3.84 20.87
N GLU A 33 11.19 4.76 21.60
CA GLU A 33 9.82 5.18 21.32
C GLU A 33 9.79 5.71 19.88
N LEU A 34 8.97 5.06 19.05
CA LEU A 34 8.80 5.49 17.67
C LEU A 34 7.95 6.76 17.67
N PRO A 35 8.30 7.77 16.86
CA PRO A 35 7.54 9.02 16.85
C PRO A 35 6.14 8.77 16.28
N LEU A 36 5.14 9.48 16.82
CA LEU A 36 3.75 9.46 16.31
C LEU A 36 3.64 9.99 14.88
N GLU A 37 4.62 10.79 14.45
CA GLU A 37 4.67 11.43 13.15
C GLU A 37 6.05 11.25 12.50
N LEU A 38 6.07 10.93 11.21
CA LEU A 38 7.25 10.96 10.37
C LEU A 38 7.11 12.07 9.34
N ARG A 39 8.13 12.93 9.26
CA ARG A 39 8.17 14.07 8.35
C ARG A 39 9.25 13.93 7.30
N TRP A 40 8.90 14.23 6.06
CA TRP A 40 9.83 14.42 4.96
C TRP A 40 9.63 15.80 4.35
N ASP A 41 10.73 16.38 3.91
CA ASP A 41 10.82 17.71 3.32
C ASP A 41 11.88 17.64 2.22
N HIS A 42 11.52 18.00 0.99
CA HIS A 42 12.39 17.84 -0.17
C HIS A 42 13.75 18.54 -0.02
N HIS A 43 13.85 19.63 0.76
CA HIS A 43 15.09 20.35 0.97
C HIS A 43 15.92 19.79 2.13
N ARG A 44 15.28 19.44 3.25
CA ARG A 44 15.98 19.09 4.51
C ARG A 44 16.06 17.60 4.76
N ARG A 45 15.03 16.86 4.35
CA ARG A 45 14.88 15.42 4.63
C ARG A 45 14.01 14.78 3.55
N PRO A 46 14.51 14.64 2.32
CA PRO A 46 13.72 14.12 1.21
C PRO A 46 13.27 12.68 1.48
N LEU A 47 12.22 12.26 0.77
CA LEU A 47 11.80 10.86 0.80
C LEU A 47 12.98 9.95 0.41
N PRO A 48 13.23 8.85 1.15
CA PRO A 48 14.31 7.94 0.79
C PRO A 48 14.02 7.30 -0.57
N VAL A 49 14.91 7.53 -1.54
CA VAL A 49 14.86 6.88 -2.84
C VAL A 49 15.75 5.63 -2.83
N ARG A 50 15.27 4.53 -3.40
CA ARG A 50 16.01 3.27 -3.49
C ARG A 50 15.90 2.69 -4.90
N TRP A 51 16.98 2.02 -5.31
CA TRP A 51 16.97 1.16 -6.49
C TRP A 51 16.02 -0.03 -6.30
N VAL A 52 15.29 -0.37 -7.35
CA VAL A 52 14.43 -1.55 -7.42
C VAL A 52 15.29 -2.75 -7.80
N ILE A 53 16.03 -3.30 -6.84
CA ILE A 53 16.88 -4.47 -7.07
C ILE A 53 16.15 -5.74 -6.60
N PRO A 54 15.95 -6.76 -7.46
CA PRO A 54 15.38 -8.04 -7.06
C PRO A 54 16.30 -8.71 -6.03
N LYS A 55 15.76 -9.08 -4.85
CA LYS A 55 16.53 -9.82 -3.85
C LYS A 55 16.91 -11.21 -4.40
N GLY A 56 18.20 -11.53 -4.42
CA GLY A 56 18.70 -12.87 -4.79
C GLY A 56 19.48 -12.95 -6.11
N ARG A 57 19.52 -11.88 -6.91
CA ARG A 57 20.55 -11.74 -7.95
C ARG A 57 21.73 -10.97 -7.35
N ARG A 58 22.94 -11.56 -7.35
CA ARG A 58 24.15 -10.75 -7.54
C ARG A 58 23.87 -9.97 -8.82
N SER A 59 23.93 -8.64 -8.76
CA SER A 59 23.78 -7.75 -9.92
C SER A 59 24.63 -8.32 -11.05
N ARG A 60 24.00 -9.03 -12.00
CA ARG A 60 24.73 -9.55 -13.14
C ARG A 60 24.82 -8.38 -14.11
N VAL A 61 26.00 -7.77 -14.05
CA VAL A 61 26.58 -6.88 -15.04
C VAL A 61 25.95 -5.48 -15.01
N ALA A 62 26.79 -4.45 -14.96
CA ALA A 62 26.40 -3.09 -15.31
C ALA A 62 25.77 -3.14 -16.72
N PRO A 63 24.75 -2.32 -17.04
CA PRO A 63 24.24 -2.27 -18.41
C PRO A 63 25.43 -2.15 -19.38
N SER A 64 25.50 -3.05 -20.37
CA SER A 64 26.54 -2.98 -21.42
C SER A 64 26.33 -1.79 -22.35
N ALA A 65 25.17 -1.14 -22.24
CA ALA A 65 24.83 0.09 -22.93
C ALA A 65 25.36 1.31 -22.14
N PRO A 66 25.80 2.37 -22.83
CA PRO A 66 26.08 3.64 -22.16
C PRO A 66 24.85 4.08 -21.35
N PRO A 67 25.05 4.66 -20.16
CA PRO A 67 23.95 5.11 -19.33
C PRO A 67 23.08 6.10 -20.13
N PRO A 68 21.75 5.92 -20.18
CA PRO A 68 20.89 6.82 -20.91
C PRO A 68 21.00 8.23 -20.33
N THR A 69 20.95 9.23 -21.20
CA THR A 69 21.16 10.65 -20.89
C THR A 69 20.17 11.21 -19.85
N ALA A 70 19.02 10.56 -19.68
CA ALA A 70 17.93 10.98 -18.79
C ALA A 70 18.01 10.43 -17.35
N GLY A 71 18.99 9.56 -17.04
CA GLY A 71 19.09 8.91 -15.73
C GLY A 71 18.06 7.78 -15.51
N PRO A 72 18.04 7.17 -14.32
CA PRO A 72 17.16 6.05 -14.02
C PRO A 72 15.68 6.46 -14.00
N LEU A 73 14.81 5.51 -14.34
CA LEU A 73 13.37 5.73 -14.27
C LEU A 73 12.90 5.85 -12.82
N ASP A 74 12.23 6.95 -12.47
CA ASP A 74 11.55 7.11 -11.17
C ASP A 74 10.12 6.54 -11.25
N PHE A 75 9.95 5.33 -10.74
CA PHE A 75 8.69 4.61 -10.78
C PHE A 75 7.60 5.31 -9.98
N CYS A 76 7.93 5.87 -8.81
CA CYS A 76 6.95 6.51 -7.94
C CYS A 76 6.45 7.83 -8.55
N ALA A 77 7.33 8.58 -9.24
CA ALA A 77 6.95 9.79 -9.95
C ALA A 77 6.03 9.49 -11.15
N LEU A 78 6.34 8.47 -11.96
CA LEU A 78 5.48 8.06 -13.08
C LEU A 78 4.12 7.54 -12.59
N MET A 79 4.11 6.70 -11.56
CA MET A 79 2.86 6.23 -10.95
C MET A 79 2.04 7.37 -10.37
N ARG A 80 2.67 8.40 -9.78
CA ARG A 80 1.97 9.58 -9.28
C ARG A 80 1.25 10.31 -10.41
N ARG A 81 1.93 10.59 -11.53
CA ARG A 81 1.34 11.24 -12.72
C ARG A 81 0.17 10.44 -13.28
N LEU A 82 0.35 9.12 -13.43
CA LEU A 82 -0.70 8.23 -13.89
C LEU A 82 -1.92 8.25 -12.97
N CYS A 83 -1.72 8.12 -11.65
CA CYS A 83 -2.83 8.16 -10.70
C CYS A 83 -3.51 9.54 -10.65
N ASP A 84 -2.75 10.64 -10.70
CA ASP A 84 -3.30 12.01 -10.78
C ASP A 84 -4.27 12.11 -11.96
N ASP A 85 -3.85 11.66 -13.14
CA ASP A 85 -4.65 11.71 -14.36
C ASP A 85 -5.88 10.77 -14.30
N ILE A 86 -5.72 9.51 -13.86
CA ILE A 86 -6.84 8.58 -13.64
C ILE A 86 -7.92 9.21 -12.75
N THR A 87 -7.53 9.83 -11.63
CA THR A 87 -8.48 10.43 -10.69
C THR A 87 -9.11 11.72 -11.23
N GLY A 88 -8.46 12.43 -12.15
CA GLY A 88 -9.02 13.59 -12.83
C GLY A 88 -10.10 13.23 -13.86
N ARG A 89 -9.94 12.08 -14.54
CA ARG A 89 -10.76 11.65 -15.68
C ARG A 89 -11.84 10.64 -15.32
N CYS A 90 -11.59 9.75 -14.36
CA CYS A 90 -12.55 8.73 -13.96
C CYS A 90 -13.49 9.27 -12.88
N GLU A 91 -14.76 9.50 -13.21
CA GLU A 91 -15.76 10.07 -12.28
C GLU A 91 -15.85 9.27 -10.97
N VAL A 92 -15.82 7.93 -11.06
CA VAL A 92 -15.90 7.01 -9.92
C VAL A 92 -14.72 7.16 -8.94
N LEU A 93 -13.59 7.70 -9.39
CA LEU A 93 -12.36 7.88 -8.62
C LEU A 93 -12.05 9.34 -8.31
N ARG A 94 -12.87 10.29 -8.76
CA ARG A 94 -12.64 11.73 -8.62
C ARG A 94 -12.58 12.21 -7.16
N HIS A 95 -13.11 11.43 -6.21
CA HIS A 95 -12.99 11.72 -4.78
C HIS A 95 -11.57 11.55 -4.23
N VAL A 96 -10.70 10.81 -4.94
CA VAL A 96 -9.31 10.57 -4.51
C VAL A 96 -8.47 11.82 -4.75
N ARG A 97 -7.88 12.35 -3.67
CA ARG A 97 -6.99 13.53 -3.74
C ARG A 97 -5.54 13.10 -3.61
N MET A 98 -4.92 12.86 -4.75
CA MET A 98 -3.55 12.36 -4.85
C MET A 98 -2.48 13.19 -4.11
N PRO A 99 -2.60 14.52 -3.88
CA PRO A 99 -1.67 15.24 -2.99
C PRO A 99 -1.57 14.68 -1.57
N ALA A 100 -2.59 13.97 -1.08
CA ALA A 100 -2.60 13.31 0.23
C ALA A 100 -2.41 11.78 0.14
N VAL A 101 -1.99 11.26 -1.02
CA VAL A 101 -1.65 9.85 -1.24
C VAL A 101 -0.14 9.73 -1.44
N LEU A 102 0.53 8.99 -0.56
CA LEU A 102 1.95 8.71 -0.71
C LEU A 102 2.16 7.44 -1.53
N LEU A 103 2.97 7.56 -2.58
CA LEU A 103 3.41 6.44 -3.41
C LEU A 103 4.71 5.86 -2.84
N SER A 104 4.81 4.54 -2.78
CA SER A 104 6.01 3.84 -2.35
C SER A 104 6.12 2.50 -3.07
N PHE A 105 7.28 1.86 -2.99
CA PHE A 105 7.39 0.44 -3.31
C PHE A 105 7.98 -0.39 -2.17
N THR A 106 7.77 -1.71 -2.24
CA THR A 106 8.48 -2.71 -1.44
C THR A 106 9.16 -3.71 -2.37
N PRO A 107 10.44 -4.06 -2.16
CA PRO A 107 11.08 -5.10 -2.94
C PRO A 107 10.48 -6.47 -2.57
N CYS A 108 10.09 -7.25 -3.57
CA CYS A 108 9.68 -8.63 -3.41
C CYS A 108 10.84 -9.60 -3.70
N ARG A 109 10.86 -10.74 -2.99
CA ARG A 109 11.92 -11.76 -3.11
C ARG A 109 11.73 -12.68 -4.31
N ASN A 110 10.50 -12.85 -4.80
CA ASN A 110 10.20 -13.68 -5.96
C ASN A 110 9.49 -12.87 -7.04
N ARG A 111 9.69 -13.29 -8.30
CA ARG A 111 9.02 -12.77 -9.49
C ARG A 111 7.76 -13.56 -9.84
N SER A 112 7.22 -14.32 -8.87
CA SER A 112 5.96 -15.06 -9.06
C SER A 112 4.88 -14.08 -9.46
N ARG A 113 4.18 -14.35 -10.56
CA ARG A 113 3.02 -13.56 -10.99
C ARG A 113 1.89 -13.61 -9.96
N TYR A 114 1.87 -14.64 -9.11
CA TYR A 114 0.91 -14.78 -8.03
C TYR A 114 1.41 -14.11 -6.75
N GLY A 115 0.47 -13.47 -6.04
CA GLY A 115 0.69 -12.82 -4.76
C GLY A 115 0.27 -11.35 -4.77
N LEU A 116 0.60 -10.63 -3.69
CA LEU A 116 0.28 -9.22 -3.54
C LEU A 116 1.02 -8.38 -4.60
N GLN A 117 0.28 -7.62 -5.42
CA GLN A 117 0.85 -6.76 -6.46
C GLN A 117 1.02 -5.32 -5.99
N ALA A 118 -0.02 -4.77 -5.39
CA ALA A 118 -0.01 -3.49 -4.72
C ALA A 118 -0.86 -3.60 -3.44
N ARG A 119 -0.84 -2.54 -2.64
CA ARG A 119 -1.76 -2.37 -1.52
C ARG A 119 -1.91 -0.89 -1.20
N VAL A 120 -3.12 -0.47 -0.90
CA VAL A 120 -3.39 0.77 -0.18
C VAL A 120 -3.38 0.53 1.33
N THR A 121 -2.67 1.36 2.07
CA THR A 121 -2.69 1.37 3.55
C THR A 121 -3.41 2.62 4.02
N PRO A 122 -4.52 2.50 4.78
CA PRO A 122 -5.18 3.66 5.39
C PRO A 122 -4.31 4.23 6.51
N LEU A 123 -4.24 5.56 6.61
CA LEU A 123 -3.53 6.27 7.69
C LEU A 123 -4.50 6.89 8.72
N ARG A 124 -5.76 6.44 8.70
CA ARG A 124 -6.76 6.63 9.74
C ARG A 124 -7.45 5.32 10.07
N PHE A 125 -8.11 5.31 11.23
CA PHE A 125 -9.09 4.29 11.57
C PHE A 125 -10.43 4.60 10.90
N ARG A 126 -11.41 3.75 11.24
CA ARG A 126 -12.79 3.85 10.79
C ARG A 126 -13.32 5.29 10.89
N ASP A 127 -14.03 5.73 9.84
CA ASP A 127 -14.67 7.04 9.74
C ASP A 127 -13.66 8.20 9.93
N GLY A 128 -12.44 8.03 9.38
CA GLY A 128 -11.36 9.03 9.41
C GLY A 128 -10.73 9.28 10.78
N ARG A 129 -11.02 8.44 11.79
CA ARG A 129 -10.56 8.68 13.17
C ARG A 129 -9.05 8.52 13.30
N LEU A 130 -8.39 9.49 13.94
CA LEU A 130 -6.94 9.44 14.17
C LEU A 130 -6.55 8.35 15.19
N THR A 131 -7.39 8.17 16.21
CA THR A 131 -7.16 7.22 17.29
C THR A 131 -8.26 6.17 17.37
N ARG A 132 -7.91 5.01 17.91
CA ARG A 132 -8.84 3.93 18.23
C ARG A 132 -8.44 3.31 19.56
N ARG A 133 -9.42 3.10 20.43
CA ARG A 133 -9.25 2.37 21.67
C ARG A 133 -9.27 0.85 21.43
N HIS A 134 -8.32 0.16 22.04
CA HIS A 134 -8.27 -1.30 22.08
C HIS A 134 -7.95 -1.75 23.51
N GLY A 135 -8.97 -2.20 24.24
CA GLY A 135 -8.87 -2.43 25.67
C GLY A 135 -8.57 -1.13 26.43
N PRO A 136 -7.61 -1.11 27.36
CA PRO A 136 -7.26 0.09 28.13
C PRO A 136 -6.35 1.07 27.37
N VAL A 137 -5.85 0.70 26.19
CA VAL A 137 -4.86 1.49 25.45
C VAL A 137 -5.54 2.19 24.26
N GLU A 138 -5.27 3.47 24.09
CA GLU A 138 -5.60 4.21 22.89
C GLU A 138 -4.42 4.15 21.91
N TYR A 139 -4.70 3.82 20.66
CA TYR A 139 -3.70 3.72 19.60
C TYR A 139 -3.94 4.78 18.55
N GLN A 140 -2.86 5.32 18.00
CA GLN A 140 -2.84 6.19 16.83
C GLN A 140 -2.12 5.49 15.68
N VAL A 141 -2.62 5.67 14.45
CA VAL A 141 -1.84 5.30 13.25
C VAL A 141 -0.71 6.33 13.07
N GLN A 142 0.53 5.87 12.94
CA GLN A 142 1.68 6.74 12.69
C GLN A 142 1.43 7.62 11.47
N ARG A 143 1.46 8.93 11.68
CA ARG A 143 1.14 9.95 10.67
C ARG A 143 2.34 10.22 9.79
N PHE A 144 2.13 10.34 8.49
CA PHE A 144 3.16 10.70 7.53
C PHE A 144 2.87 12.10 6.99
N VAL A 145 3.87 12.97 7.00
CA VAL A 145 3.78 14.33 6.46
C VAL A 145 4.90 14.51 5.45
N VAL A 146 4.56 14.94 4.24
CA VAL A 146 5.51 15.19 3.15
C VAL A 146 5.29 16.62 2.67
N ASP A 147 6.33 17.43 2.72
CA ASP A 147 6.31 18.84 2.28
C ASP A 147 5.13 19.63 2.91
N GLY A 148 4.94 19.44 4.22
CA GLY A 148 3.86 20.08 4.98
C GLY A 148 2.47 19.47 4.80
N THR A 149 2.27 18.59 3.81
CA THR A 149 0.99 17.93 3.56
C THR A 149 0.89 16.62 4.34
N GLU A 150 -0.20 16.42 5.07
CA GLU A 150 -0.45 15.14 5.74
C GLU A 150 -0.97 14.09 4.73
N MET A 151 -0.37 12.91 4.77
CA MET A 151 -0.79 11.77 3.96
C MET A 151 -1.92 11.01 4.66
N LEU A 152 -2.98 10.71 3.91
CA LEU A 152 -4.12 9.91 4.37
C LEU A 152 -4.05 8.45 3.92
N TYR A 153 -3.31 8.19 2.85
CA TYR A 153 -3.13 6.86 2.29
C TYR A 153 -1.67 6.64 1.89
N LEU A 154 -1.21 5.38 2.01
CA LEU A 154 0.06 4.91 1.46
C LEU A 154 -0.22 3.81 0.43
N LEU A 155 -0.03 4.12 -0.85
CA LEU A 155 -0.13 3.17 -1.96
C LEU A 155 1.25 2.56 -2.24
N THR A 156 1.39 1.27 -1.94
CA THR A 156 2.67 0.54 -2.06
C THR A 156 2.62 -0.50 -3.17
N PHE A 157 3.54 -0.43 -4.14
CA PHE A 157 3.70 -1.44 -5.18
C PHE A 157 4.76 -2.50 -4.81
N CYS A 158 4.52 -3.76 -5.15
CA CYS A 158 5.46 -4.87 -4.93
C CYS A 158 6.33 -5.06 -6.17
N LEU A 159 7.56 -4.57 -6.13
CA LEU A 159 8.47 -4.60 -7.29
C LEU A 159 9.58 -5.65 -7.14
N PRO A 160 10.01 -6.32 -8.24
CA PRO A 160 9.58 -6.12 -9.63
C PRO A 160 8.25 -6.78 -10.01
N ARG A 161 7.63 -7.57 -9.13
CA ARG A 161 6.47 -8.41 -9.45
C ARG A 161 5.35 -7.69 -10.22
N PHE A 162 4.93 -6.52 -9.75
CA PHE A 162 3.90 -5.72 -10.41
C PHE A 162 4.28 -5.36 -11.84
N LEU A 163 5.53 -4.97 -12.09
CA LEU A 163 6.02 -4.64 -13.43
C LEU A 163 6.10 -5.85 -14.37
N ASP A 164 6.10 -7.08 -13.84
CA ASP A 164 6.12 -8.32 -14.64
C ASP A 164 4.72 -8.87 -14.97
N GLN A 165 3.64 -8.18 -14.57
CA GLN A 165 2.28 -8.50 -15.00
C GLN A 165 2.05 -8.07 -16.48
N PRO A 166 1.02 -8.57 -17.16
CA PRO A 166 0.47 -7.96 -18.36
C PRO A 166 0.04 -6.51 -18.13
N PHE A 167 0.04 -5.69 -19.18
CA PHE A 167 -0.30 -4.27 -19.12
C PHE A 167 -1.69 -4.03 -18.53
N GLU A 168 -2.67 -4.81 -19.00
CA GLU A 168 -4.07 -4.72 -18.57
C GLU A 168 -4.20 -5.05 -17.08
N GLU A 169 -3.49 -6.08 -16.60
CA GLU A 169 -3.49 -6.46 -15.18
C GLU A 169 -2.82 -5.40 -14.29
N LYS A 170 -1.78 -4.70 -14.79
CA LYS A 170 -1.18 -3.56 -14.07
C LYS A 170 -2.20 -2.45 -13.88
N LEU A 171 -2.89 -2.05 -14.94
CA LEU A 171 -3.89 -1.00 -14.87
C LEU A 171 -5.07 -1.40 -13.98
N VAL A 172 -5.60 -2.60 -14.14
CA VAL A 172 -6.66 -3.13 -13.24
C VAL A 172 -6.22 -3.06 -11.78
N THR A 173 -4.98 -3.42 -11.48
CA THR A 173 -4.43 -3.30 -10.12
C THR A 173 -4.42 -1.86 -9.64
N VAL A 174 -4.01 -0.88 -10.46
CA VAL A 174 -4.02 0.55 -10.10
C VAL A 174 -5.43 1.03 -9.78
N PHE A 175 -6.40 0.74 -10.66
CA PHE A 175 -7.81 1.07 -10.44
C PHE A 175 -8.36 0.41 -9.16
N HIS A 176 -8.02 -0.85 -8.94
CA HIS A 176 -8.42 -1.62 -7.76
C HIS A 176 -7.98 -0.93 -6.47
N GLU A 177 -6.71 -0.53 -6.38
CA GLU A 177 -6.16 0.11 -5.19
C GLU A 177 -6.70 1.53 -4.97
N LEU A 178 -6.91 2.31 -6.03
CA LEU A 178 -7.54 3.64 -5.91
C LEU A 178 -8.99 3.51 -5.45
N TYR A 179 -9.74 2.53 -5.98
CA TYR A 179 -11.13 2.31 -5.61
C TYR A 179 -11.31 1.89 -4.13
N HIS A 180 -10.30 1.26 -3.54
CA HIS A 180 -10.29 0.94 -2.11
C HIS A 180 -10.24 2.17 -1.19
N MET A 181 -9.87 3.35 -1.67
CA MET A 181 -9.93 4.57 -0.86
C MET A 181 -11.38 4.98 -0.61
N SER A 182 -11.70 5.37 0.63
CA SER A 182 -13.04 5.77 1.06
C SER A 182 -13.61 6.89 0.16
N PRO A 183 -14.89 6.85 -0.23
CA PRO A 183 -15.56 7.95 -0.93
C PRO A 183 -15.46 9.30 -0.22
N ALA A 184 -15.43 9.29 1.11
CA ALA A 184 -15.26 10.51 1.92
C ALA A 184 -13.81 11.03 1.92
N PHE A 185 -12.86 10.22 1.41
CA PHE A 185 -11.43 10.50 1.36
C PHE A 185 -10.87 10.96 2.71
N ASP A 186 -11.24 10.23 3.75
CA ASP A 186 -10.99 10.54 5.16
C ASP A 186 -9.80 9.76 5.75
N GLY A 187 -9.09 8.98 4.93
CA GLY A 187 -7.99 8.11 5.36
C GLY A 187 -8.43 6.73 5.83
N ASP A 188 -9.72 6.39 5.81
CA ASP A 188 -10.24 5.02 5.96
C ASP A 188 -10.38 4.33 4.58
N LEU A 189 -10.53 3.02 4.57
CA LEU A 189 -10.86 2.27 3.36
C LEU A 189 -12.36 2.31 3.07
N ARG A 190 -12.71 2.21 1.78
CA ARG A 190 -14.08 1.99 1.33
C ARG A 190 -14.65 0.75 2.01
N ARG A 191 -15.84 0.89 2.57
CA ARG A 191 -16.58 -0.20 3.20
C ARG A 191 -17.80 -0.58 2.37
N HIS A 192 -18.00 -1.87 2.20
CA HIS A 192 -19.22 -2.40 1.58
C HIS A 192 -20.17 -2.90 2.67
N PRO A 193 -21.50 -2.68 2.53
CA PRO A 193 -22.47 -3.22 3.49
C PRO A 193 -22.40 -4.75 3.50
N GLY A 194 -22.26 -5.35 4.70
CA GLY A 194 -22.15 -6.80 4.89
C GLY A 194 -21.09 -7.22 5.92
N ARG A 195 -21.06 -8.51 6.31
CA ARG A 195 -20.08 -9.06 7.28
C ARG A 195 -18.63 -8.98 6.81
N TYR A 196 -18.40 -8.78 5.51
CA TYR A 196 -17.09 -8.57 4.89
C TYR A 196 -16.91 -7.10 4.52
N ALA A 197 -16.79 -6.25 5.53
CA ALA A 197 -16.83 -4.78 5.40
C ALA A 197 -15.72 -4.13 4.55
N VAL A 198 -14.87 -4.91 3.86
CA VAL A 198 -13.79 -4.41 2.99
C VAL A 198 -13.81 -5.09 1.60
N HIS A 199 -14.55 -6.19 1.41
CA HIS A 199 -14.64 -6.90 0.14
C HIS A 199 -16.11 -7.27 -0.15
N SER A 200 -16.67 -6.70 -1.23
CA SER A 200 -18.01 -7.02 -1.70
C SER A 200 -18.15 -8.50 -2.07
N HIS A 201 -19.38 -9.01 -1.99
CA HIS A 201 -19.75 -10.44 -2.06
C HIS A 201 -19.42 -11.19 -3.38
N SER A 202 -18.76 -10.58 -4.35
CA SER A 202 -18.14 -11.31 -5.47
C SER A 202 -16.90 -10.58 -5.98
N LYS A 203 -15.73 -11.13 -5.69
CA LYS A 203 -14.44 -10.66 -6.22
C LYS A 203 -14.45 -10.54 -7.75
N ALA A 204 -15.16 -11.45 -8.44
CA ALA A 204 -15.29 -11.47 -9.90
C ALA A 204 -15.95 -10.19 -10.46
N CYS A 205 -17.15 -9.81 -10.01
CA CYS A 205 -17.81 -8.59 -10.48
C CYS A 205 -17.00 -7.32 -10.14
N TYR A 206 -16.28 -7.32 -9.02
CA TYR A 206 -15.37 -6.23 -8.69
C TYR A 206 -14.20 -6.15 -9.69
N ASP A 207 -13.55 -7.28 -9.96
CA ASP A 207 -12.43 -7.37 -10.90
C ASP A 207 -12.88 -7.00 -12.32
N GLU A 208 -14.07 -7.45 -12.76
CA GLU A 208 -14.70 -7.08 -14.03
C GLU A 208 -14.96 -5.57 -14.13
N ARG A 209 -15.48 -4.95 -13.06
CA ARG A 209 -15.72 -3.51 -13.05
C ARG A 209 -14.41 -2.72 -13.18
N MET A 210 -13.35 -3.13 -12.48
CA MET A 210 -12.05 -2.48 -12.58
C MET A 210 -11.44 -2.66 -13.98
N ALA A 211 -11.62 -3.83 -14.61
CA ALA A 211 -11.25 -4.06 -15.99
C ALA A 211 -12.01 -3.17 -16.98
N GLY A 212 -13.32 -2.98 -16.77
CA GLY A 212 -14.13 -2.04 -17.54
C GLY A 212 -13.61 -0.61 -17.47
N LEU A 213 -13.38 -0.09 -16.25
CA LEU A 213 -12.85 1.25 -16.05
C LEU A 213 -11.45 1.44 -16.65
N ALA A 214 -10.56 0.45 -16.48
CA ALA A 214 -9.22 0.49 -17.06
C ALA A 214 -9.24 0.50 -18.59
N LYS A 215 -10.13 -0.30 -19.20
CA LYS A 215 -10.31 -0.34 -20.66
C LYS A 215 -10.85 0.98 -21.19
N GLU A 216 -11.86 1.53 -20.54
CA GLU A 216 -12.45 2.83 -20.90
C GLU A 216 -11.42 3.96 -20.79
N TYR A 217 -10.62 3.96 -19.72
CA TYR A 217 -9.55 4.93 -19.54
C TYR A 217 -8.51 4.91 -20.67
N VAL A 218 -8.15 3.73 -21.19
CA VAL A 218 -7.13 3.60 -22.24
C VAL A 218 -7.67 3.90 -23.65
N ALA A 219 -8.93 3.55 -23.93
CA ALA A 219 -9.46 3.50 -25.30
C ALA A 219 -9.29 4.80 -26.10
N ASP A 220 -9.58 5.95 -25.48
CA ASP A 220 -9.52 7.27 -26.12
C ASP A 220 -8.64 8.25 -25.32
N HIS A 221 -7.58 7.75 -24.68
CA HIS A 221 -6.73 8.60 -23.85
C HIS A 221 -5.95 9.60 -24.72
N PRO A 222 -6.07 10.93 -24.48
CA PRO A 222 -5.39 11.94 -25.32
C PRO A 222 -3.86 11.96 -25.12
N GLU A 223 -3.37 11.36 -24.03
CA GLU A 223 -1.96 11.33 -23.65
C GLU A 223 -1.54 9.89 -23.29
N PRO A 224 -1.33 9.00 -24.28
CA PRO A 224 -1.03 7.59 -24.01
C PRO A 224 0.30 7.40 -23.25
N ASP A 225 1.25 8.32 -23.43
CA ASP A 225 2.57 8.29 -22.80
C ASP A 225 2.53 8.19 -21.26
N LEU A 226 1.43 8.63 -20.63
CA LEU A 226 1.23 8.56 -19.19
C LEU A 226 1.23 7.11 -18.65
N PHE A 227 0.83 6.12 -19.46
CA PHE A 227 0.82 4.71 -19.07
C PHE A 227 1.71 3.82 -19.93
N GLU A 228 2.40 4.35 -20.94
CA GLU A 228 3.30 3.57 -21.80
C GLU A 228 4.42 2.86 -21.01
N PHE A 229 4.90 3.46 -19.91
CA PHE A 229 5.90 2.85 -19.04
C PHE A 229 5.41 1.54 -18.37
N LEU A 230 4.09 1.30 -18.30
CA LEU A 230 3.52 0.07 -17.78
C LEU A 230 3.48 -1.06 -18.82
N ARG A 231 3.67 -0.81 -20.11
CA ARG A 231 3.69 -1.88 -21.11
C ARG A 231 4.88 -2.85 -20.95
N PRO A 232 6.14 -2.37 -20.90
CA PRO A 232 7.29 -3.26 -20.74
C PRO A 232 7.32 -3.98 -19.38
N GLY A 233 8.08 -5.07 -19.35
CA GLY A 233 8.42 -5.77 -18.11
C GLY A 233 9.52 -5.05 -17.32
N TYR A 234 9.81 -5.52 -16.10
CA TYR A 234 10.86 -4.93 -15.27
C TYR A 234 12.24 -4.91 -15.96
N GLN A 235 12.62 -6.01 -16.63
CA GLN A 235 13.95 -6.13 -17.24
C GLN A 235 14.11 -5.13 -18.40
N ASP A 236 13.10 -5.02 -19.27
CA ASP A 236 13.14 -4.08 -20.39
C ASP A 236 13.22 -2.62 -19.90
N LEU A 237 12.46 -2.27 -18.87
CA LEU A 237 12.54 -0.94 -18.25
C LEU A 237 13.92 -0.69 -17.64
N TRP A 238 14.48 -1.68 -16.95
CA TRP A 238 15.82 -1.57 -16.37
C TRP A 238 16.87 -1.30 -17.46
N ASP A 239 16.83 -2.07 -18.55
CA ASP A 239 17.82 -1.97 -19.62
C ASP A 239 17.66 -0.67 -20.43
N ARG A 240 16.42 -0.22 -20.69
CA ARG A 240 16.15 1.03 -21.41
C ARG A 240 16.54 2.29 -20.63
N HIS A 241 16.38 2.27 -19.31
CA HIS A 241 16.56 3.46 -18.46
C HIS A 241 17.82 3.40 -17.58
N GLY A 242 18.68 2.40 -17.73
CA GLY A 242 19.86 2.25 -16.86
C GLY A 242 19.49 1.96 -15.40
N GLY A 243 18.26 1.48 -15.17
CA GLY A 243 17.71 1.05 -13.91
C GLY A 243 16.45 1.81 -13.47
N ILE A 244 15.88 1.35 -12.35
CA ILE A 244 14.61 1.83 -11.81
C ILE A 244 14.81 2.23 -10.35
N THR A 245 14.29 3.39 -9.98
CA THR A 245 14.27 3.90 -8.60
C THR A 245 12.84 4.22 -8.15
N GLY A 246 12.65 4.42 -6.86
CA GLY A 246 11.40 4.92 -6.31
C GLY A 246 11.50 5.25 -4.82
N ALA A 247 10.49 5.94 -4.32
CA ALA A 247 10.39 6.26 -2.90
C ALA A 247 10.11 4.99 -2.05
N VAL A 248 10.76 4.91 -0.90
CA VAL A 248 10.55 3.85 0.10
C VAL A 248 10.37 4.47 1.47
N VAL A 249 9.20 4.22 2.06
CA VAL A 249 8.88 4.61 3.44
C VAL A 249 8.71 3.39 4.35
N PRO A 250 8.94 3.53 5.67
CA PRO A 250 8.64 2.46 6.60
C PRO A 250 7.14 2.12 6.57
N ARG A 251 6.79 0.88 6.93
CA ARG A 251 5.38 0.53 7.16
C ARG A 251 4.87 1.33 8.37
N PRO A 252 3.74 2.05 8.25
CA PRO A 252 3.16 2.80 9.36
C PRO A 252 2.86 1.86 10.53
N LYS A 253 3.03 2.37 11.74
CA LYS A 253 2.86 1.62 13.00
C LYS A 253 1.62 2.09 13.73
N LEU A 254 0.98 1.18 14.47
CA LEU A 254 0.00 1.57 15.48
C LEU A 254 0.77 1.83 16.78
N LEU A 255 0.72 3.07 17.25
CA LEU A 255 1.49 3.53 18.39
C LEU A 255 0.55 3.89 19.54
N PRO A 256 0.83 3.46 20.78
CA PRO A 256 0.01 3.85 21.92
C PRO A 256 0.14 5.36 22.16
N VAL A 257 -0.98 6.02 22.46
CA VAL A 257 -1.07 7.43 22.85
C VAL A 257 -1.60 7.54 24.27
N GLY A 258 -1.11 8.51 25.04
CA GLY A 258 -1.53 8.71 26.44
C GLY A 258 -1.01 7.67 27.43
N TRP A 259 -0.30 6.63 26.97
CA TRP A 259 0.48 5.75 27.85
C TRP A 259 1.75 6.49 28.27
N ALA A 260 1.80 6.96 29.52
CA ALA A 260 3.08 7.26 30.14
C ALA A 260 3.80 5.92 30.33
N THR A 261 4.92 5.73 29.66
CA THR A 261 5.85 4.64 30.00
C THR A 261 6.14 4.72 31.50
N PRO A 262 6.06 3.63 32.30
CA PRO A 262 6.27 3.67 33.75
C PRO A 262 7.56 4.38 34.19
N ARG A 263 8.53 4.53 33.28
CA ARG A 263 9.77 5.28 33.47
C ARG A 263 9.60 6.80 33.61
N LEU A 264 8.55 7.41 33.05
CA LEU A 264 8.28 8.85 33.22
C LEU A 264 7.61 9.14 34.57
N ALA A 265 6.72 8.26 35.05
CA ALA A 265 6.09 8.40 36.37
C ALA A 265 7.09 8.24 37.54
N ALA A 266 8.20 7.52 37.32
CA ALA A 266 9.26 7.36 38.31
C ALA A 266 10.24 8.56 38.40
N ARG A 267 10.28 9.43 37.38
CA ARG A 267 11.15 10.63 37.35
C ARG A 267 10.50 11.89 37.90
N SER A 268 9.18 11.86 38.12
CA SER A 268 8.41 12.98 38.68
C SER A 268 8.15 12.84 40.19
N ARG A 269 8.82 11.90 40.86
CA ARG A 269 8.67 11.59 42.30
C ARG A 269 9.97 11.78 43.10
N THR A 270 10.91 12.57 42.58
CA THR A 270 12.14 12.97 43.30
C THR A 270 12.19 14.47 43.40
#